data_AF-A0A9P4L391-F1
#
_entry.id   AF-A0A9P4L391-F1
#
_cell.length_a   1.000
_cell.length_b   1.000
_cell.length_c   1.000
_cell.angle_alpha   90.00
_cell.angle_beta   90.00
_cell.angle_gamma   90.00
#
_symmetry.space_group_name_H-M   'P 1'
#
loop_
_entity.id
_entity.type
_entity.pdbx_description
1 polymer ?
#
loop_
_entity_poly.entity_id
_entity_poly.type
_entity_poly.pdbx_seq_one_letter_code
_entity_poly.pdbx_strand_id
1 'polypeptide(L)'
;MPFPFVLPTTSSISFTDYLSSSTHPSLPNCATTARGVVRDVLKRHKRIPPSSQASNLSTVTSALNDYIPYLFALDAGLSGTICAGEEIDLVLVKELEVEWRSTLGSSVPGREPTRVKLKSLESELCFTLSTLAYVYSLQARAQLHTLYNATSPTPEQRATAISAAMKHFLEANSIHTYLVNRAGQWNSQPAAVDISASVLGALAELTMAEATLIMVLKDDPYPAVVIEDRNKNNKDWMFRGVDIPKVRAHLFARLCLASSEHAAKAQAMLGRSSKINDDLLKYVDDLRRTAKGKACRFLACDAESGGKTGEGIAWLRGARKELGFVSLGTEEEKKSSGFSKLKKEWQEKREDRKIERGVDWGTDAGKFEEGRVVDMLLKKWEKMNDTVGVQLVPPSEPLLASMPSGRDPHNPKMFVIPALGEDSLVRMRAPLDPSEAFKGEEDDSADEDDRTPAGAFPGTKADYAPSSSYY
;
A
#
# COMPACT_ATOMS: atom_id res chain seq x y z
N MET A 1 -2.77 9.68 -0.17
CA MET A 1 -3.03 8.86 -1.39
C MET A 1 -2.30 7.53 -1.24
N PRO A 2 -2.91 6.36 -1.50
CA PRO A 2 -2.33 5.05 -1.15
C PRO A 2 -1.31 4.50 -2.16
N PHE A 3 -0.42 3.60 -1.71
CA PHE A 3 0.59 2.97 -2.58
C PHE A 3 -0.05 2.03 -3.64
N PRO A 4 0.39 2.08 -4.91
CA PRO A 4 -0.08 1.17 -5.96
C PRO A 4 0.61 -0.20 -5.90
N PHE A 5 0.23 -1.06 -4.94
CA PHE A 5 0.78 -2.42 -4.87
C PHE A 5 0.60 -3.21 -6.17
N VAL A 6 1.63 -3.95 -6.56
CA VAL A 6 1.55 -4.97 -7.62
C VAL A 6 1.24 -6.31 -6.97
N LEU A 7 0.21 -6.99 -7.46
CA LEU A 7 -0.15 -8.32 -6.96
C LEU A 7 0.87 -9.36 -7.45
N PRO A 8 1.46 -10.17 -6.56
CA PRO A 8 2.37 -11.22 -6.96
C PRO A 8 1.64 -12.31 -7.74
N THR A 9 2.39 -13.11 -8.47
CA THR A 9 1.87 -14.27 -9.22
C THR A 9 2.68 -15.50 -8.81
N THR A 10 2.10 -16.68 -9.01
CA THR A 10 2.69 -17.95 -8.56
C THR A 10 2.74 -19.00 -9.68
N SER A 11 3.60 -20.01 -9.51
CA SER A 11 3.68 -21.19 -10.37
C SER A 11 2.51 -22.15 -10.15
N SER A 12 2.39 -23.16 -11.01
CA SER A 12 1.66 -24.39 -10.69
C SER A 12 2.38 -25.20 -9.60
N ILE A 13 1.59 -25.89 -8.78
CA ILE A 13 2.02 -26.93 -7.84
C ILE A 13 0.83 -27.88 -7.68
N SER A 14 1.10 -29.17 -7.46
CA SER A 14 0.12 -30.12 -6.96
C SER A 14 0.45 -30.52 -5.52
N PHE A 15 -0.39 -30.17 -4.53
CA PHE A 15 -0.13 -30.53 -3.13
C PHE A 15 -0.18 -32.04 -2.89
N THR A 16 -0.87 -32.82 -3.73
CA THR A 16 -0.89 -34.29 -3.64
C THR A 16 0.49 -34.91 -3.86
N ASP A 17 1.41 -34.20 -4.54
CA ASP A 17 2.78 -34.66 -4.73
C ASP A 17 3.66 -34.49 -3.48
N TYR A 18 3.22 -33.67 -2.52
CA TYR A 18 3.97 -33.26 -1.33
C TYR A 18 3.31 -33.68 -0.03
N LEU A 19 1.98 -33.83 -0.03
CA LEU A 19 1.17 -34.01 1.16
C LEU A 19 0.22 -35.19 0.97
N SER A 20 0.06 -36.00 2.01
CA SER A 20 -0.92 -37.07 2.06
C SER A 20 -1.67 -37.00 3.38
N SER A 21 -2.94 -37.37 3.38
CA SER A 21 -3.76 -37.45 4.59
C SER A 21 -4.41 -38.82 4.70
N SER A 22 -4.31 -39.43 5.89
CA SER A 22 -5.02 -40.68 6.20
C SER A 22 -6.50 -40.44 6.54
N THR A 23 -6.80 -39.27 7.09
CA THR A 23 -8.15 -38.88 7.56
C THR A 23 -8.94 -38.13 6.49
N HIS A 24 -8.28 -37.27 5.72
CA HIS A 24 -8.89 -36.39 4.72
C HIS A 24 -8.17 -36.51 3.37
N PRO A 25 -8.17 -37.68 2.72
CA PRO A 25 -7.37 -37.95 1.52
C PRO A 25 -7.62 -36.98 0.36
N SER A 26 -8.80 -36.36 0.28
CA SER A 26 -9.11 -35.37 -0.77
C SER A 26 -8.59 -33.96 -0.49
N LEU A 27 -8.20 -33.63 0.75
CA LEU A 27 -7.82 -32.27 1.15
C LEU A 27 -6.66 -31.68 0.32
N PRO A 28 -5.53 -32.38 0.09
CA PRO A 28 -4.45 -31.84 -0.75
C PRO A 28 -4.91 -31.52 -2.19
N ASN A 29 -5.78 -32.34 -2.78
CA ASN A 29 -6.30 -32.08 -4.14
C ASN A 29 -7.28 -30.90 -4.15
N CYS A 30 -8.19 -30.79 -3.17
CA CYS A 30 -9.06 -29.62 -3.06
C CYS A 30 -8.28 -28.32 -2.89
N ALA A 31 -7.23 -28.32 -2.05
CA ALA A 31 -6.32 -27.20 -1.91
C ALA A 31 -5.60 -26.87 -3.22
N THR A 32 -5.18 -27.90 -3.98
CA THR A 32 -4.53 -27.74 -5.30
C THR A 32 -5.47 -27.06 -6.30
N THR A 33 -6.72 -27.51 -6.38
CA THR A 33 -7.74 -26.91 -7.25
C THR A 33 -8.00 -25.45 -6.88
N ALA A 34 -8.20 -25.14 -5.60
CA ALA A 34 -8.43 -23.77 -5.13
C ALA A 34 -7.22 -22.85 -5.42
N ARG A 35 -5.99 -23.36 -5.22
CA ARG A 35 -4.77 -22.65 -5.57
C ARG A 35 -4.65 -22.38 -7.07
N GLY A 36 -5.07 -23.33 -7.91
CA GLY A 36 -5.14 -23.16 -9.37
C GLY A 36 -6.00 -21.97 -9.77
N VAL A 37 -7.18 -21.83 -9.16
CA VAL A 37 -8.07 -20.67 -9.37
C VAL A 37 -7.39 -19.36 -8.98
N VAL A 38 -6.73 -19.31 -7.82
CA VAL A 38 -5.96 -18.12 -7.38
C VAL A 38 -4.89 -17.75 -8.39
N ARG A 39 -4.09 -18.73 -8.84
CA ARG A 39 -3.04 -18.54 -9.84
C ARG A 39 -3.61 -17.92 -11.13
N ASP A 40 -4.72 -18.45 -11.64
CA ASP A 40 -5.32 -18.02 -12.90
C ASP A 40 -5.92 -16.61 -12.80
N VAL A 41 -6.58 -16.31 -11.68
CA VAL A 41 -7.14 -14.99 -11.40
C VAL A 41 -6.03 -13.94 -11.25
N LEU A 42 -4.92 -14.26 -10.58
CA LEU A 42 -3.75 -13.37 -10.47
C LEU A 42 -3.07 -13.14 -11.83
N LYS A 43 -2.87 -14.19 -12.63
CA LYS A 43 -2.36 -14.07 -14.00
C LYS A 43 -3.26 -13.20 -14.87
N ARG A 44 -4.58 -13.40 -14.79
CA ARG A 44 -5.56 -12.57 -15.50
C ARG A 44 -5.51 -11.12 -15.04
N HIS A 45 -5.44 -10.87 -13.73
CA HIS A 45 -5.31 -9.53 -13.18
C HIS A 45 -4.05 -8.79 -13.68
N LYS A 46 -2.91 -9.50 -13.75
CA LYS A 46 -1.67 -8.94 -14.31
C LYS A 46 -1.82 -8.54 -15.79
N ARG A 47 -2.56 -9.34 -16.57
CA ARG A 47 -2.67 -9.19 -18.04
C ARG A 47 -3.70 -8.16 -18.51
N ILE A 48 -4.71 -7.86 -17.69
CA ILE A 48 -5.71 -6.85 -18.06
C ILE A 48 -5.11 -5.43 -18.03
N PRO A 49 -5.66 -4.49 -18.82
CA PRO A 49 -5.22 -3.09 -18.81
C PRO A 49 -5.28 -2.48 -17.39
N PRO A 50 -4.32 -1.61 -17.00
CA PRO A 50 -4.30 -1.00 -15.67
C PRO A 50 -5.61 -0.29 -15.29
N SER A 51 -6.30 0.33 -16.24
CA SER A 51 -7.59 1.00 -16.03
C SER A 51 -8.72 0.03 -15.63
N SER A 52 -8.59 -1.26 -15.94
CA SER A 52 -9.57 -2.30 -15.61
C SER A 52 -9.19 -3.11 -14.37
N GLN A 53 -8.00 -2.90 -13.79
CA GLN A 53 -7.55 -3.69 -12.65
C GLN A 53 -8.40 -3.47 -11.40
N ALA A 54 -8.83 -2.23 -11.14
CA ALA A 54 -9.63 -1.89 -9.96
C ALA A 54 -10.96 -2.67 -9.91
N SER A 55 -11.65 -2.83 -11.04
CA SER A 55 -12.91 -3.58 -11.11
C SER A 55 -12.73 -5.09 -10.99
N ASN A 56 -11.52 -5.61 -11.22
CA ASN A 56 -11.20 -7.04 -11.07
C ASN A 56 -10.80 -7.44 -9.64
N LEU A 57 -10.59 -6.48 -8.73
CA LEU A 57 -10.11 -6.76 -7.37
C LEU A 57 -11.05 -7.66 -6.57
N SER A 58 -12.37 -7.53 -6.74
CA SER A 58 -13.37 -8.38 -6.06
C SER A 58 -13.24 -9.86 -6.44
N THR A 59 -12.96 -10.15 -7.72
CA THR A 59 -12.69 -11.50 -8.22
C THR A 59 -11.45 -12.09 -7.54
N VAL A 60 -10.39 -11.28 -7.40
CA VAL A 60 -9.16 -11.71 -6.70
C VAL A 60 -9.44 -11.98 -5.22
N THR A 61 -10.18 -11.08 -4.55
CA THR A 61 -10.58 -11.27 -3.14
C THR A 61 -11.36 -12.57 -2.94
N SER A 62 -12.33 -12.88 -3.82
CA SER A 62 -13.11 -14.11 -3.73
C SER A 62 -12.21 -15.34 -3.83
N ALA A 63 -11.38 -15.43 -4.88
CA ALA A 63 -10.49 -16.57 -5.08
C ALA A 63 -9.53 -16.79 -3.90
N LEU A 64 -8.97 -15.71 -3.33
CA LEU A 64 -8.11 -15.80 -2.14
C LEU A 64 -8.90 -16.29 -0.91
N ASN A 65 -10.09 -15.74 -0.66
CA ASN A 65 -10.92 -16.16 0.47
C ASN A 65 -11.42 -17.60 0.33
N ASP A 66 -11.59 -18.11 -0.88
CA ASP A 66 -11.94 -19.51 -1.13
C ASP A 66 -10.75 -20.44 -0.87
N TYR A 67 -9.52 -19.99 -1.13
CA TYR A 67 -8.30 -20.80 -0.95
C TYR A 67 -7.75 -20.80 0.48
N ILE A 68 -7.78 -19.65 1.16
CA ILE A 68 -7.17 -19.46 2.50
C ILE A 68 -7.64 -20.50 3.54
N PRO A 69 -8.93 -20.88 3.64
CA PRO A 69 -9.39 -21.93 4.54
C PRO A 69 -8.68 -23.27 4.33
N TYR A 70 -8.40 -23.64 3.07
CA TYR A 70 -7.66 -24.88 2.76
C TYR A 70 -6.20 -24.79 3.23
N LEU A 71 -5.55 -23.63 3.05
CA LEU A 71 -4.20 -23.42 3.58
C LEU A 71 -4.13 -23.58 5.10
N PHE A 72 -5.11 -23.02 5.82
CA PHE A 72 -5.18 -23.17 7.27
C PHE A 72 -5.50 -24.60 7.71
N ALA A 73 -6.30 -25.36 6.94
CA ALA A 73 -6.52 -26.77 7.21
C ALA A 73 -5.25 -27.61 7.00
N LEU A 74 -4.45 -27.31 5.96
CA LEU A 74 -3.14 -27.94 5.75
C LEU A 74 -2.14 -27.58 6.87
N ASP A 75 -2.07 -26.30 7.25
CA ASP A 75 -1.23 -25.81 8.36
C ASP A 75 -1.59 -26.50 9.68
N ALA A 76 -2.90 -26.63 9.93
CA ALA A 76 -3.41 -27.29 11.13
C ALA A 76 -3.04 -28.78 11.16
N GLY A 77 -3.18 -29.48 10.04
CA GLY A 77 -2.84 -30.90 9.95
C GLY A 77 -1.33 -31.18 10.10
N LEU A 78 -0.47 -30.32 9.55
CA LEU A 78 0.99 -30.43 9.75
C LEU A 78 1.42 -30.09 11.18
N SER A 79 0.68 -29.22 11.85
CA SER A 79 1.00 -28.75 13.20
C SER A 79 0.36 -29.59 14.31
N GLY A 80 -0.47 -30.59 13.95
CA GLY A 80 -1.24 -31.39 14.91
C GLY A 80 -2.30 -30.58 15.68
N THR A 81 -2.75 -29.46 15.12
CA THR A 81 -3.80 -28.62 15.73
C THR A 81 -5.17 -28.96 15.15
N ILE A 82 -6.22 -28.70 15.95
CA ILE A 82 -7.60 -29.02 15.57
C ILE A 82 -8.12 -27.97 14.57
N CYS A 83 -8.71 -28.44 13.48
CA CYS A 83 -9.40 -27.61 12.48
C CYS A 83 -10.91 -27.85 12.57
N ALA A 84 -11.70 -26.81 12.90
CA ALA A 84 -13.16 -26.89 13.03
C ALA A 84 -13.67 -28.04 13.93
N GLY A 85 -12.94 -28.36 15.00
CA GLY A 85 -13.29 -29.44 15.92
C GLY A 85 -12.79 -30.83 15.50
N GLU A 86 -12.15 -30.94 14.32
CA GLU A 86 -11.62 -32.19 13.79
C GLU A 86 -10.08 -32.22 13.78
N GLU A 87 -9.54 -33.42 13.98
CA GLU A 87 -8.11 -33.69 13.82
C GLU A 87 -7.83 -34.09 12.37
N ILE A 88 -6.88 -33.39 11.72
CA ILE A 88 -6.44 -33.69 10.36
C ILE A 88 -5.06 -34.30 10.46
N ASP A 89 -4.95 -35.61 10.23
CA ASP A 89 -3.65 -36.27 10.11
C ASP A 89 -3.08 -36.01 8.71
N LEU A 90 -2.05 -35.15 8.63
CA LEU A 90 -1.38 -34.80 7.39
C LEU A 90 0.12 -35.10 7.49
N VAL A 91 0.63 -35.84 6.50
CA VAL A 91 2.04 -36.24 6.42
C VAL A 91 2.70 -35.59 5.21
N LEU A 92 3.91 -35.06 5.41
CA LEU A 92 4.78 -34.58 4.36
C LEU A 92 5.44 -35.76 3.63
N VAL A 93 5.08 -35.97 2.36
CA VAL A 93 5.64 -37.01 1.49
C VAL A 93 7.03 -36.61 0.97
N LYS A 94 7.19 -35.34 0.60
CA LYS A 94 8.46 -34.73 0.17
C LYS A 94 8.46 -33.24 0.50
N GLU A 95 9.64 -32.62 0.55
CA GLU A 95 9.77 -31.18 0.85
C GLU A 95 8.95 -30.33 -0.13
N LEU A 96 8.02 -29.53 0.39
CA LEU A 96 7.14 -28.67 -0.39
C LEU A 96 7.94 -27.57 -1.07
N GLU A 97 7.80 -27.43 -2.39
CA GLU A 97 8.41 -26.34 -3.16
C GLU A 97 7.33 -25.46 -3.80
N VAL A 98 7.27 -24.19 -3.39
CA VAL A 98 6.37 -23.18 -3.97
C VAL A 98 7.17 -22.05 -4.59
N GLU A 99 6.67 -21.47 -5.68
CA GLU A 99 7.33 -20.34 -6.33
C GLU A 99 6.40 -19.13 -6.44
N TRP A 100 6.89 -17.99 -5.98
CA TRP A 100 6.18 -16.71 -6.03
C TRP A 100 7.05 -15.64 -6.66
N ARG A 101 6.45 -14.75 -7.46
CA ARG A 101 7.13 -13.54 -7.95
C ARG A 101 7.17 -12.51 -6.83
N SER A 102 8.38 -12.05 -6.50
CA SER A 102 8.60 -10.91 -5.62
C SER A 102 8.08 -9.63 -6.29
N THR A 103 7.34 -8.80 -5.56
CA THR A 103 6.82 -7.51 -6.05
C THR A 103 7.38 -6.32 -5.29
N LEU A 104 7.93 -6.56 -4.11
CA LEU A 104 8.59 -5.54 -3.29
C LEU A 104 10.12 -5.59 -3.39
N GLY A 105 10.69 -6.60 -4.03
CA GLY A 105 12.12 -6.69 -4.29
C GLY A 105 12.60 -5.70 -5.34
N SER A 106 13.86 -5.28 -5.22
CA SER A 106 14.57 -4.52 -6.24
C SER A 106 14.58 -5.30 -7.55
N SER A 107 14.08 -4.69 -8.62
CA SER A 107 14.05 -5.28 -9.96
C SER A 107 14.69 -4.33 -10.97
N VAL A 108 15.25 -4.89 -12.03
CA VAL A 108 15.80 -4.09 -13.13
C VAL A 108 14.64 -3.52 -13.95
N PRO A 109 14.57 -2.19 -14.18
CA PRO A 109 13.52 -1.60 -14.97
C PRO A 109 13.37 -2.28 -16.34
N GLY A 110 12.14 -2.62 -16.71
CA GLY A 110 11.82 -3.30 -17.98
C GLY A 110 12.05 -4.81 -17.97
N ARG A 111 12.51 -5.40 -16.86
CA ARG A 111 12.62 -6.85 -16.68
C ARG A 111 11.62 -7.33 -15.64
N GLU A 112 10.99 -8.47 -15.88
CA GLU A 112 10.06 -9.03 -14.91
C GLU A 112 10.82 -9.54 -13.67
N PRO A 113 10.31 -9.31 -12.45
CA PRO A 113 10.90 -9.88 -11.25
C PRO A 113 10.95 -11.41 -11.31
N THR A 114 12.11 -11.96 -10.94
CA THR A 114 12.31 -13.42 -10.90
C THR A 114 11.43 -14.05 -9.83
N ARG A 115 10.95 -15.26 -10.09
CA ARG A 115 10.31 -16.09 -9.06
C ARG A 115 11.33 -16.52 -8.01
N VAL A 116 10.91 -16.51 -6.76
CA VAL A 116 11.69 -17.04 -5.63
C VAL A 116 11.12 -18.41 -5.28
N LYS A 117 11.98 -19.43 -5.29
CA LYS A 117 11.63 -20.77 -4.82
C LYS A 117 11.68 -20.81 -3.29
N LEU A 118 10.63 -21.33 -2.67
CA LEU A 118 10.44 -21.35 -1.23
C LEU A 118 10.04 -22.76 -0.80
N LYS A 119 10.66 -23.24 0.29
CA LYS A 119 10.55 -24.63 0.74
C LYS A 119 9.65 -24.79 1.97
N SER A 120 8.48 -24.15 1.98
CA SER A 120 7.57 -24.22 3.14
C SER A 120 6.13 -23.84 2.84
N LEU A 121 5.19 -24.46 3.55
CA LEU A 121 3.78 -24.06 3.55
C LEU A 121 3.60 -22.68 4.21
N GLU A 122 4.43 -22.36 5.20
CA GLU A 122 4.43 -21.05 5.85
C GLU A 122 4.70 -19.92 4.85
N SER A 123 5.61 -20.12 3.90
CA SER A 123 5.87 -19.14 2.84
C SER A 123 4.67 -18.97 1.91
N GLU A 124 4.00 -20.06 1.53
CA GLU A 124 2.77 -20.04 0.73
C GLU A 124 1.66 -19.26 1.45
N LEU A 125 1.47 -19.53 2.75
CA LEU A 125 0.52 -18.81 3.60
C LEU A 125 0.85 -17.33 3.68
N CYS A 126 2.11 -16.97 3.91
CA CYS A 126 2.54 -15.58 4.00
C CYS A 126 2.34 -14.81 2.70
N PHE A 127 2.70 -15.39 1.55
CA PHE A 127 2.46 -14.77 0.25
C PHE A 127 0.97 -14.63 -0.04
N THR A 128 0.16 -15.65 0.24
CA THR A 128 -1.29 -15.62 0.00
C THR A 128 -1.97 -14.55 0.82
N LEU A 129 -1.68 -14.49 2.13
CA LEU A 129 -2.24 -13.49 3.03
C LEU A 129 -1.72 -12.07 2.73
N SER A 130 -0.43 -11.91 2.42
CA SER A 130 0.11 -10.60 1.99
C SER A 130 -0.57 -10.12 0.70
N THR A 131 -0.86 -11.03 -0.23
CA THR A 131 -1.60 -10.72 -1.46
C THR A 131 -3.02 -10.23 -1.14
N LEU A 132 -3.72 -10.88 -0.20
CA LEU A 132 -5.04 -10.42 0.25
C LEU A 132 -4.97 -9.02 0.87
N ALA A 133 -3.96 -8.74 1.68
CA ALA A 133 -3.75 -7.41 2.27
C ALA A 133 -3.44 -6.34 1.21
N TYR A 134 -2.68 -6.68 0.16
CA TYR A 134 -2.47 -5.80 -0.99
C TYR A 134 -3.78 -5.52 -1.74
N VAL A 135 -4.61 -6.54 -1.94
CA VAL A 135 -5.92 -6.38 -2.58
C VAL A 135 -6.81 -5.42 -1.78
N TYR A 136 -6.84 -5.53 -0.45
CA TYR A 136 -7.57 -4.58 0.39
C TYR A 136 -7.00 -3.15 0.28
N SER A 137 -5.68 -2.99 0.29
CA SER A 137 -5.04 -1.69 0.09
C SER A 137 -5.38 -1.07 -1.28
N LEU A 138 -5.45 -1.90 -2.33
CA LEU A 138 -5.86 -1.48 -3.68
C LEU A 138 -7.36 -1.17 -3.77
N GLN A 139 -8.22 -1.87 -3.03
CA GLN A 139 -9.64 -1.54 -2.93
C GLN A 139 -9.83 -0.21 -2.20
N ALA A 140 -9.09 0.04 -1.11
CA ALA A 140 -9.08 1.32 -0.42
C ALA A 140 -8.63 2.46 -1.35
N ARG A 141 -7.60 2.20 -2.16
CA ARG A 141 -7.15 3.11 -3.23
C ARG A 141 -8.26 3.38 -4.23
N ALA A 142 -8.94 2.36 -4.75
CA ALA A 142 -10.05 2.54 -5.70
C ALA A 142 -11.19 3.38 -5.11
N GLN A 143 -11.55 3.18 -3.83
CA GLN A 143 -12.54 3.99 -3.13
C GLN A 143 -12.09 5.46 -3.02
N LEU A 144 -10.83 5.70 -2.64
CA LEU A 144 -10.29 7.05 -2.52
C LEU A 144 -10.15 7.77 -3.86
N HIS A 145 -9.93 7.05 -4.97
CA HIS A 145 -9.86 7.65 -6.30
C HIS A 145 -11.16 8.38 -6.67
N THR A 146 -12.30 7.89 -6.20
CA THR A 146 -13.63 8.49 -6.46
C THR A 146 -13.74 9.94 -5.96
N LEU A 147 -12.90 10.34 -5.00
CA LEU A 147 -12.84 11.70 -4.47
C LEU A 147 -12.25 12.71 -5.46
N TYR A 148 -11.57 12.21 -6.51
CA TYR A 148 -10.89 12.99 -7.54
C TYR A 148 -11.59 12.95 -8.90
N ASN A 149 -12.82 12.45 -8.96
CA ASN A 149 -13.62 12.44 -10.18
C ASN A 149 -13.93 13.87 -10.67
N ALA A 150 -14.19 14.01 -11.97
CA ALA A 150 -14.46 15.31 -12.61
C ALA A 150 -15.66 16.07 -12.01
N THR A 151 -16.61 15.33 -11.44
CA THR A 151 -17.72 15.88 -10.65
C THR A 151 -17.41 15.69 -9.18
N SER A 152 -17.41 16.77 -8.40
CA SER A 152 -17.22 16.71 -6.95
C SER A 152 -18.26 15.75 -6.32
N PRO A 153 -17.84 14.74 -5.53
CA PRO A 153 -18.76 13.80 -4.92
C PRO A 153 -19.65 14.50 -3.88
N THR A 154 -20.87 14.00 -3.68
CA THR A 154 -21.73 14.49 -2.59
C THR A 154 -21.11 14.18 -1.22
N PRO A 155 -21.50 14.87 -0.14
CA PRO A 155 -21.03 14.57 1.21
C PRO A 155 -21.23 13.11 1.61
N GLU A 156 -22.36 12.50 1.23
CA GLU A 156 -22.69 11.10 1.50
C GLU A 156 -21.78 10.15 0.72
N GLN A 157 -21.54 10.44 -0.56
CA GLN A 157 -20.62 9.66 -1.40
C GLN A 157 -19.20 9.71 -0.85
N ARG A 158 -18.74 10.91 -0.45
CA ARG A 158 -17.43 11.10 0.20
C ARG A 158 -17.34 10.29 1.50
N ALA A 159 -18.34 10.40 2.38
CA ALA A 159 -18.35 9.67 3.65
C ALA A 159 -18.34 8.14 3.42
N THR A 160 -19.05 7.66 2.41
CA THR A 160 -19.10 6.24 2.04
C THR A 160 -17.74 5.76 1.53
N ALA A 161 -17.13 6.47 0.58
CA ALA A 161 -15.81 6.13 0.03
C ALA A 161 -14.73 6.11 1.11
N ILE A 162 -14.72 7.11 2.00
CA ILE A 162 -13.76 7.20 3.11
C ILE A 162 -13.97 6.06 4.11
N SER A 163 -15.21 5.76 4.48
CA SER A 163 -15.51 4.69 5.42
C SER A 163 -15.15 3.32 4.85
N ALA A 164 -15.41 3.08 3.56
CA ALA A 164 -15.03 1.86 2.87
C ALA A 164 -13.51 1.70 2.78
N ALA A 165 -12.78 2.75 2.39
CA ALA A 165 -11.33 2.73 2.35
C ALA A 165 -10.70 2.49 3.74
N MET A 166 -11.23 3.14 4.77
CA MET A 166 -10.78 2.92 6.15
C MET A 166 -10.98 1.48 6.60
N LYS A 167 -12.14 0.87 6.28
CA LYS A 167 -12.40 -0.54 6.56
C LYS A 167 -11.35 -1.44 5.92
N HIS A 168 -11.05 -1.23 4.64
CA HIS A 168 -10.08 -2.04 3.92
C HIS A 168 -8.65 -1.89 4.46
N PHE A 169 -8.21 -0.68 4.85
CA PHE A 169 -6.90 -0.54 5.50
C PHE A 169 -6.81 -1.26 6.84
N LEU A 170 -7.88 -1.24 7.63
CA LEU A 170 -7.91 -1.98 8.90
C LEU A 170 -7.94 -3.49 8.69
N GLU A 171 -8.61 -3.99 7.65
CA GLU A 171 -8.56 -5.39 7.23
C GLU A 171 -7.12 -5.78 6.82
N ALA A 172 -6.47 -4.99 5.96
CA ALA A 172 -5.07 -5.21 5.57
C ALA A 172 -4.11 -5.18 6.77
N ASN A 173 -4.29 -4.22 7.67
CA ASN A 173 -3.48 -4.10 8.90
C ASN A 173 -3.62 -5.32 9.81
N SER A 174 -4.84 -5.86 9.98
CA SER A 174 -5.07 -7.05 10.79
C SER A 174 -4.29 -8.27 10.24
N ILE A 175 -4.26 -8.42 8.91
CA ILE A 175 -3.53 -9.48 8.23
C ILE A 175 -2.02 -9.30 8.39
N HIS A 176 -1.49 -8.09 8.13
CA HIS A 176 -0.05 -7.85 8.30
C HIS A 176 0.40 -8.04 9.75
N THR A 177 -0.40 -7.59 10.72
CA THR A 177 -0.11 -7.79 12.16
C THR A 177 -0.11 -9.28 12.52
N TYR A 178 -1.05 -10.06 11.97
CA TYR A 178 -1.05 -11.52 12.12
C TYR A 178 0.23 -12.16 11.55
N LEU A 179 0.64 -11.75 10.35
CA LEU A 179 1.86 -12.24 9.71
C LEU A 179 3.13 -11.84 10.48
N VAL A 180 3.20 -10.66 11.08
CA VAL A 180 4.30 -10.24 11.95
C VAL A 180 4.44 -11.18 13.15
N ASN A 181 3.31 -11.54 13.77
CA ASN A 181 3.32 -12.46 14.92
C ASN A 181 3.77 -13.87 14.52
N ARG A 182 3.38 -14.38 13.34
CA ARG A 182 3.89 -15.65 12.81
C ARG A 182 5.39 -15.56 12.49
N ALA A 183 5.82 -14.47 11.85
CA ALA A 183 7.22 -14.25 11.50
C ALA A 183 8.15 -14.16 12.72
N GLY A 184 7.63 -13.74 13.88
CA GLY A 184 8.35 -13.76 15.15
C GLY A 184 8.70 -15.16 15.66
N GLN A 185 8.07 -16.21 15.13
CA GLN A 185 8.30 -17.61 15.50
C GLN A 185 9.29 -18.33 14.55
N TRP A 186 9.78 -17.65 13.52
CA TRP A 186 10.67 -18.26 12.54
C TRP A 186 12.10 -18.43 13.06
N ASN A 187 12.65 -19.62 12.86
CA ASN A 187 14.05 -19.93 13.19
C ASN A 187 15.03 -19.31 12.17
N SER A 188 14.59 -19.07 10.94
CA SER A 188 15.39 -18.48 9.87
C SER A 188 14.54 -17.57 8.99
N GLN A 189 15.11 -16.46 8.52
CA GLN A 189 14.39 -15.55 7.62
C GLN A 189 14.26 -16.16 6.21
N PRO A 190 13.10 -15.99 5.54
CA PRO A 190 12.89 -16.47 4.19
C PRO A 190 13.77 -15.72 3.18
N ALA A 191 14.11 -16.39 2.08
CA ALA A 191 14.91 -15.80 1.00
C ALA A 191 14.19 -14.65 0.28
N ALA A 192 12.85 -14.67 0.26
CA ALA A 192 12.02 -13.64 -0.35
C ALA A 192 11.87 -12.44 0.60
N VAL A 193 12.25 -11.26 0.10
CA VAL A 193 12.20 -10.01 0.87
C VAL A 193 10.77 -9.61 1.27
N ASP A 194 9.80 -9.90 0.40
CA ASP A 194 8.37 -9.56 0.56
C ASP A 194 7.78 -10.10 1.85
N ILE A 195 8.25 -11.27 2.27
CA ILE A 195 7.77 -11.97 3.47
C ILE A 195 8.80 -11.91 4.60
N SER A 196 9.86 -11.11 4.51
CA SER A 196 10.78 -10.91 5.64
C SER A 196 10.07 -10.23 6.82
N ALA A 197 10.47 -10.55 8.05
CA ALA A 197 9.84 -9.98 9.26
C ALA A 197 9.88 -8.44 9.26
N SER A 198 10.96 -7.83 8.75
CA SER A 198 11.07 -6.38 8.60
C SER A 198 10.06 -5.80 7.63
N VAL A 199 9.80 -6.45 6.50
CA VAL A 199 8.85 -5.95 5.49
C VAL A 199 7.43 -6.15 5.97
N LEU A 200 7.10 -7.30 6.56
CA LEU A 200 5.79 -7.54 7.16
C LEU A 200 5.46 -6.51 8.26
N GLY A 201 6.44 -6.21 9.13
CA GLY A 201 6.31 -5.16 10.14
C GLY A 201 6.11 -3.78 9.53
N ALA A 202 6.86 -3.46 8.48
CA ALA A 202 6.71 -2.18 7.79
C ALA A 202 5.33 -2.02 7.13
N LEU A 203 4.80 -3.08 6.54
CA LEU A 203 3.47 -3.07 5.92
C LEU A 203 2.34 -2.95 6.95
N ALA A 204 2.50 -3.56 8.13
CA ALA A 204 1.58 -3.35 9.25
C ALA A 204 1.57 -1.88 9.70
N GLU A 205 2.75 -1.29 9.90
CA GLU A 205 2.88 0.13 10.27
C GLU A 205 2.39 1.07 9.17
N LEU A 206 2.66 0.76 7.89
CA LEU A 206 2.20 1.56 6.75
C LEU A 206 0.67 1.58 6.66
N THR A 207 0.01 0.42 6.71
CA THR A 207 -1.45 0.35 6.65
C THR A 207 -2.11 1.08 7.83
N MET A 208 -1.48 1.07 9.01
CA MET A 208 -1.94 1.88 10.15
C MET A 208 -1.75 3.39 9.90
N ALA A 209 -0.63 3.80 9.29
CA ALA A 209 -0.40 5.19 8.91
C ALA A 209 -1.47 5.69 7.94
N GLU A 210 -1.81 4.91 6.91
CA GLU A 210 -2.85 5.22 5.93
C GLU A 210 -4.25 5.26 6.55
N ALA A 211 -4.59 4.27 7.38
CA ALA A 211 -5.85 4.23 8.12
C ALA A 211 -6.00 5.42 9.09
N THR A 212 -4.91 5.88 9.69
CA THR A 212 -4.94 7.02 10.61
C THR A 212 -5.11 8.33 9.84
N LEU A 213 -4.42 8.49 8.71
CA LEU A 213 -4.47 9.72 7.92
C LEU A 213 -5.85 9.94 7.27
N ILE A 214 -6.52 8.87 6.84
CA ILE A 214 -7.83 8.97 6.19
C ILE A 214 -8.91 9.53 7.11
N MET A 215 -8.77 9.38 8.43
CA MET A 215 -9.73 9.95 9.39
C MET A 215 -9.80 11.47 9.33
N VAL A 216 -8.68 12.10 8.98
CA VAL A 216 -8.59 13.54 8.82
C VAL A 216 -9.25 13.97 7.51
N LEU A 217 -9.09 13.18 6.43
CA LEU A 217 -9.65 13.48 5.11
C LEU A 217 -11.18 13.65 5.13
N LYS A 218 -11.87 12.97 6.05
CA LYS A 218 -13.33 13.05 6.19
C LYS A 218 -13.82 14.49 6.40
N ASP A 219 -13.14 15.21 7.29
CA ASP A 219 -13.55 16.50 7.81
C ASP A 219 -12.58 17.62 7.39
N ASP A 220 -11.60 17.34 6.50
CA ASP A 220 -10.61 18.32 6.00
C ASP A 220 -11.19 19.07 4.78
N PRO A 221 -11.57 20.36 4.91
CA PRO A 221 -12.19 21.10 3.81
C PRO A 221 -11.18 21.59 2.77
N TYR A 222 -9.90 21.71 3.14
CA TYR A 222 -8.92 22.45 2.36
C TYR A 222 -8.53 21.80 1.02
N PRO A 223 -8.39 20.47 0.89
CA PRO A 223 -8.12 19.84 -0.39
C PRO A 223 -9.20 20.15 -1.44
N ALA A 224 -10.47 20.15 -1.03
CA ALA A 224 -11.59 20.46 -1.92
C ALA A 224 -11.52 21.92 -2.42
N VAL A 225 -11.22 22.86 -1.53
CA VAL A 225 -11.04 24.28 -1.89
C VAL A 225 -9.96 24.48 -2.95
N VAL A 226 -8.81 23.81 -2.81
CA VAL A 226 -7.71 23.92 -3.78
C VAL A 226 -8.07 23.31 -5.13
N ILE A 227 -8.84 22.20 -5.13
CA ILE A 227 -9.32 21.57 -6.36
C ILE A 227 -10.32 22.49 -7.07
N GLU A 228 -11.26 23.08 -6.33
CA GLU A 228 -12.27 23.98 -6.88
C GLU A 228 -11.69 25.28 -7.44
N ASP A 229 -10.70 25.89 -6.78
CA ASP A 229 -10.00 27.10 -7.25
C ASP A 229 -9.32 26.87 -8.63
N ARG A 230 -8.92 25.62 -8.91
CA ARG A 230 -8.32 25.23 -10.19
C ARG A 230 -9.34 24.79 -11.25
N ASN A 231 -10.59 24.57 -10.86
CA ASN A 231 -11.63 24.16 -11.79
C ASN A 231 -12.05 25.35 -12.65
N LYS A 232 -11.56 25.41 -13.90
CA LYS A 232 -11.87 26.47 -14.88
C LYS A 232 -13.37 26.61 -15.18
N ASN A 233 -14.16 25.57 -14.91
CA ASN A 233 -15.60 25.57 -15.14
C ASN A 233 -16.38 26.08 -13.92
N ASN A 234 -15.74 26.24 -12.76
CA ASN A 234 -16.37 26.75 -11.55
C ASN A 234 -16.52 28.28 -11.64
N LYS A 235 -17.77 28.76 -11.58
CA LYS A 235 -18.11 30.19 -11.58
C LYS A 235 -18.65 30.66 -10.23
N ASP A 236 -18.68 29.80 -9.22
CA ASP A 236 -19.30 30.09 -7.92
C ASP A 236 -18.58 31.22 -7.18
N TRP A 237 -17.27 31.34 -7.39
CA TRP A 237 -16.46 32.45 -6.90
C TRP A 237 -16.97 33.83 -7.34
N MET A 238 -17.74 33.91 -8.44
CA MET A 238 -18.30 35.16 -8.95
C MET A 238 -19.44 35.71 -8.08
N PHE A 239 -20.12 34.86 -7.30
CA PHE A 239 -21.31 35.24 -6.52
C PHE A 239 -21.29 34.76 -5.07
N ARG A 240 -20.31 33.95 -4.67
CA ARG A 240 -20.10 33.52 -3.27
C ARG A 240 -18.60 33.36 -2.98
N GLY A 241 -18.14 33.86 -1.84
CA GLY A 241 -16.80 33.59 -1.34
C GLY A 241 -16.65 32.14 -0.86
N VAL A 242 -15.44 31.62 -0.88
CA VAL A 242 -15.15 30.27 -0.32
C VAL A 242 -15.33 30.32 1.20
N ASP A 243 -16.36 29.65 1.71
CA ASP A 243 -16.55 29.43 3.14
C ASP A 243 -15.84 28.13 3.55
N ILE A 244 -14.92 28.22 4.52
CA ILE A 244 -14.12 27.09 4.98
C ILE A 244 -14.62 26.73 6.39
N PRO A 245 -15.27 25.57 6.57
CA PRO A 245 -15.74 25.13 7.87
C PRO A 245 -14.61 25.07 8.91
N LYS A 246 -14.92 25.44 10.15
CA LYS A 246 -14.00 25.25 11.28
C LYS A 246 -13.80 23.77 11.54
N VAL A 247 -12.55 23.37 11.74
CA VAL A 247 -12.16 22.00 12.02
C VAL A 247 -11.65 21.85 13.45
N ARG A 248 -11.63 20.61 13.95
CA ARG A 248 -10.97 20.26 15.22
C ARG A 248 -9.45 20.22 15.01
N ALA A 249 -8.88 21.37 14.71
CA ALA A 249 -7.53 21.53 14.18
C ALA A 249 -6.47 20.82 15.05
N HIS A 250 -6.46 21.09 16.35
CA HIS A 250 -5.52 20.42 17.27
C HIS A 250 -5.66 18.88 17.28
N LEU A 251 -6.89 18.35 17.25
CA LEU A 251 -7.10 16.89 17.18
C LEU A 251 -6.55 16.33 15.86
N PHE A 252 -6.84 16.96 14.74
CA PHE A 252 -6.37 16.52 13.42
C PHE A 252 -4.85 16.59 13.29
N ALA A 253 -4.22 17.60 13.90
CA ALA A 253 -2.76 17.66 14.00
C ALA A 253 -2.20 16.42 14.70
N ARG A 254 -2.77 16.02 15.84
CA ARG A 254 -2.34 14.82 16.58
C ARG A 254 -2.59 13.51 15.84
N LEU A 255 -3.69 13.40 15.10
CA LEU A 255 -3.93 12.24 14.23
C LEU A 255 -2.89 12.17 13.09
N CYS A 256 -2.58 13.31 12.47
CA CYS A 256 -1.56 13.40 11.44
C CYS A 256 -0.16 13.05 11.99
N LEU A 257 0.15 13.43 13.22
CA LEU A 257 1.42 13.07 13.87
C LEU A 257 1.51 11.58 14.18
N ALA A 258 0.43 10.95 14.66
CA ALA A 258 0.37 9.49 14.81
C ALA A 258 0.61 8.76 13.47
N SER A 259 -0.03 9.21 12.39
CA SER A 259 0.23 8.68 11.04
C SER A 259 1.70 8.84 10.62
N SER A 260 2.31 10.00 10.88
CA SER A 260 3.74 10.24 10.62
C SER A 260 4.63 9.31 11.46
N GLU A 261 4.31 9.06 12.73
CA GLU A 261 5.07 8.15 13.60
C GLU A 261 5.03 6.71 13.08
N HIS A 262 3.85 6.22 12.68
CA HIS A 262 3.69 4.93 12.02
C HIS A 262 4.49 4.83 10.71
N ALA A 263 4.40 5.85 9.83
CA ALA A 263 5.19 5.88 8.60
C ALA A 263 6.70 5.93 8.88
N ALA A 264 7.15 6.59 9.94
CA ALA A 264 8.55 6.60 10.36
C ALA A 264 9.02 5.21 10.83
N LYS A 265 8.19 4.47 11.59
CA LYS A 265 8.48 3.08 11.98
C LYS A 265 8.59 2.19 10.74
N ALA A 266 7.65 2.31 9.80
CA ALA A 266 7.69 1.58 8.53
C ALA A 266 8.99 1.87 7.76
N GLN A 267 9.37 3.15 7.62
CA GLN A 267 10.60 3.57 6.96
C GLN A 267 11.85 2.95 7.61
N ALA A 268 11.92 2.97 8.94
CA ALA A 268 13.04 2.40 9.69
C ALA A 268 13.13 0.88 9.52
N MET A 269 12.00 0.18 9.45
CA MET A 269 11.95 -1.26 9.21
C MET A 269 12.39 -1.62 7.78
N LEU A 270 11.89 -0.89 6.77
CA LEU A 270 12.30 -1.08 5.37
C LEU A 270 13.78 -0.78 5.14
N GLY A 271 14.33 0.23 5.81
CA GLY A 271 15.76 0.59 5.72
C GLY A 271 16.72 -0.50 6.20
N ARG A 272 16.24 -1.51 6.93
CA ARG A 272 17.03 -2.70 7.31
C ARG A 272 17.12 -3.74 6.18
N SER A 273 16.28 -3.62 5.14
CA SER A 273 16.23 -4.53 4.01
C SER A 273 16.93 -3.91 2.79
N SER A 274 18.12 -4.41 2.46
CA SER A 274 18.95 -3.87 1.37
C SER A 274 18.45 -4.20 -0.05
N LYS A 275 17.35 -4.96 -0.18
CA LYS A 275 16.82 -5.46 -1.47
C LYS A 275 15.39 -4.99 -1.75
N ILE A 276 14.89 -3.98 -1.03
CA ILE A 276 13.54 -3.46 -1.23
C ILE A 276 13.50 -2.48 -2.42
N ASN A 277 12.36 -2.39 -3.10
CA ASN A 277 12.11 -1.41 -4.15
C ASN A 277 12.13 0.03 -3.60
N ASP A 278 12.89 0.89 -4.27
CA ASP A 278 13.02 2.33 -3.96
C ASP A 278 11.68 3.08 -4.01
N ASP A 279 10.73 2.65 -4.85
CA ASP A 279 9.42 3.29 -4.95
C ASP A 279 8.63 3.19 -3.65
N LEU A 280 8.68 2.04 -2.97
CA LEU A 280 8.02 1.86 -1.68
C LEU A 280 8.71 2.68 -0.59
N LEU A 281 10.05 2.66 -0.54
CA LEU A 281 10.83 3.47 0.40
C LEU A 281 10.51 4.95 0.28
N LYS A 282 10.49 5.45 -0.96
CA LYS A 282 10.16 6.83 -1.26
C LYS A 282 8.72 7.16 -0.89
N TYR A 283 7.77 6.29 -1.23
CA TYR A 283 6.37 6.49 -0.88
C TYR A 283 6.18 6.61 0.64
N VAL A 284 6.82 5.74 1.43
CA VAL A 284 6.72 5.78 2.90
C VAL A 284 7.33 7.07 3.47
N ASP A 285 8.46 7.54 2.94
CA ASP A 285 9.04 8.84 3.32
C ASP A 285 8.12 10.00 2.95
N ASP A 286 7.55 9.98 1.75
CA ASP A 286 6.61 11.00 1.28
C ASP A 286 5.31 10.99 2.13
N LEU A 287 4.81 9.82 2.54
CA LEU A 287 3.66 9.69 3.44
C LEU A 287 3.97 10.29 4.81
N ARG A 288 5.13 9.94 5.40
CA ARG A 288 5.62 10.51 6.67
C ARG A 288 5.67 12.03 6.62
N ARG A 289 6.28 12.59 5.56
CA ARG A 289 6.40 14.04 5.34
C ARG A 289 5.05 14.70 5.12
N THR A 290 4.17 14.07 4.35
CA THR A 290 2.82 14.58 4.06
C THR A 290 1.98 14.65 5.33
N ALA A 291 2.00 13.59 6.14
CA ALA A 291 1.31 13.55 7.42
C ALA A 291 1.85 14.64 8.37
N LYS A 292 3.18 14.78 8.49
CA LYS A 292 3.77 15.83 9.34
C LYS A 292 3.49 17.26 8.82
N GLY A 293 3.49 17.45 7.50
CA GLY A 293 3.09 18.71 6.85
C GLY A 293 1.63 19.07 7.14
N LYS A 294 0.71 18.10 7.04
CA LYS A 294 -0.70 18.26 7.44
C LYS A 294 -0.82 18.66 8.91
N ALA A 295 -0.05 18.03 9.80
CA ALA A 295 -0.05 18.39 11.21
C ALA A 295 0.36 19.86 11.42
N CYS A 296 1.42 20.32 10.76
CA CYS A 296 1.83 21.72 10.79
C CYS A 296 0.71 22.65 10.31
N ARG A 297 0.04 22.30 9.20
CA ARG A 297 -1.09 23.09 8.70
C ARG A 297 -2.21 23.18 9.71
N PHE A 298 -2.61 22.07 10.34
CA PHE A 298 -3.67 22.12 11.33
C PHE A 298 -3.28 22.92 12.58
N LEU A 299 -2.03 22.82 13.05
CA LEU A 299 -1.53 23.69 14.12
C LEU A 299 -1.54 25.17 13.70
N ALA A 300 -1.28 25.46 12.42
CA ALA A 300 -1.40 26.80 11.87
C ALA A 300 -2.85 27.31 11.91
N CYS A 301 -3.83 26.47 11.54
CA CYS A 301 -5.26 26.78 11.62
C CYS A 301 -5.72 27.02 13.06
N ASP A 302 -5.18 26.25 14.01
CA ASP A 302 -5.45 26.41 15.45
C ASP A 302 -4.92 27.76 15.95
N ALA A 303 -3.67 28.10 15.60
CA ALA A 303 -3.06 29.38 15.94
C ALA A 303 -3.81 30.58 15.33
N GLU A 304 -4.19 30.51 14.06
CA GLU A 304 -4.95 31.58 13.39
C GLU A 304 -6.35 31.74 13.99
N SER A 305 -7.03 30.64 14.33
CA SER A 305 -8.31 30.68 15.05
C SER A 305 -8.20 31.33 16.44
N GLY A 306 -7.02 31.25 17.05
CA GLY A 306 -6.67 31.95 18.30
C GLY A 306 -6.19 33.39 18.11
N GLY A 307 -6.28 33.95 16.89
CA GLY A 307 -5.85 35.32 16.57
C GLY A 307 -4.34 35.48 16.42
N LYS A 308 -3.56 34.40 16.38
CA LYS A 308 -2.10 34.41 16.25
C LYS A 308 -1.66 34.12 14.81
N THR A 309 -2.08 34.96 13.87
CA THR A 309 -1.77 34.81 12.44
C THR A 309 -0.26 34.73 12.16
N GLY A 310 0.57 35.49 12.88
CA GLY A 310 2.03 35.43 12.73
C GLY A 310 2.60 34.05 13.05
N GLU A 311 2.13 33.43 14.14
CA GLU A 311 2.48 32.05 14.51
C GLU A 311 1.94 31.03 13.49
N GLY A 312 0.72 31.24 12.99
CA GLY A 312 0.13 30.44 11.91
C GLY A 312 0.98 30.44 10.62
N ILE A 313 1.47 31.60 10.19
CA ILE A 313 2.39 31.71 9.05
C ILE A 313 3.67 30.90 9.32
N ALA A 314 4.26 31.03 10.52
CA ALA A 314 5.46 30.28 10.88
C ALA A 314 5.25 28.75 10.83
N TRP A 315 4.09 28.26 11.30
CA TRP A 315 3.72 26.84 11.17
C TRP A 315 3.63 26.39 9.71
N LEU A 316 3.04 27.19 8.82
CA LEU A 316 2.94 26.86 7.39
C LEU A 316 4.32 26.88 6.70
N ARG A 317 5.21 27.78 7.08
CA ARG A 317 6.61 27.78 6.62
C ARG A 317 7.33 26.51 7.09
N GLY A 318 7.08 26.10 8.34
CA GLY A 318 7.49 24.79 8.86
C GLY A 318 6.94 23.62 8.03
N ALA A 319 5.66 23.66 7.65
CA ALA A 319 5.04 22.64 6.81
C ALA A 319 5.76 22.47 5.46
N ARG A 320 6.17 23.58 4.80
CA ARG A 320 6.95 23.52 3.55
C ARG A 320 8.32 22.86 3.72
N LYS A 321 8.98 23.06 4.86
CA LYS A 321 10.25 22.39 5.20
C LYS A 321 10.05 20.89 5.42
N GLU A 322 9.02 20.50 6.16
CA GLU A 322 8.69 19.08 6.41
C GLU A 322 8.33 18.34 5.11
N LEU A 323 7.53 18.97 4.25
CA LEU A 323 7.20 18.47 2.91
C LEU A 323 8.43 18.44 1.98
N GLY A 324 9.58 18.97 2.38
CA GLY A 324 10.80 18.95 1.58
C GLY A 324 10.76 19.84 0.34
N PHE A 325 9.88 20.85 0.31
CA PHE A 325 9.87 21.88 -0.73
C PHE A 325 10.93 22.97 -0.50
N VAL A 326 11.42 23.07 0.73
CA VAL A 326 12.50 23.97 1.15
C VAL A 326 13.47 23.15 2.01
N SER A 327 14.78 23.33 1.82
CA SER A 327 15.77 22.62 2.64
C SER A 327 15.71 23.12 4.09
N LEU A 328 15.77 22.17 5.03
CA LEU A 328 15.92 22.44 6.47
C LEU A 328 17.17 23.32 6.68
N GLY A 329 17.02 24.44 7.40
CA GLY A 329 18.11 25.36 7.71
C GLY A 329 18.42 26.46 6.67
N THR A 330 17.63 26.57 5.60
CA THR A 330 17.73 27.74 4.68
C THR A 330 16.79 28.84 5.16
N GLU A 331 17.32 30.03 5.43
CA GLU A 331 16.48 31.23 5.56
C GLU A 331 15.76 31.48 4.23
N GLU A 332 14.46 31.78 4.31
CA GLU A 332 13.57 31.93 3.15
C GLU A 332 14.01 33.03 2.17
N GLU A 333 14.92 33.91 2.58
CA GLU A 333 15.43 34.99 1.74
C GLU A 333 16.27 34.51 0.56
N LYS A 334 16.88 33.32 0.63
CA LYS A 334 17.51 32.71 -0.56
C LYS A 334 16.43 32.04 -1.41
N LYS A 335 15.81 32.86 -2.27
CA LYS A 335 14.88 32.46 -3.35
C LYS A 335 15.22 31.05 -3.84
N SER A 336 14.33 30.09 -3.58
CA SER A 336 14.40 28.75 -4.17
C SER A 336 14.69 28.91 -5.66
N SER A 337 15.83 28.37 -6.12
CA SER A 337 16.27 28.46 -7.53
C SER A 337 15.10 28.18 -8.48
N GLY A 338 14.95 28.98 -9.55
CA GLY A 338 13.85 28.84 -10.52
C GLY A 338 13.73 27.43 -11.08
N PHE A 339 14.83 26.68 -11.14
CA PHE A 339 14.86 25.27 -11.52
C PHE A 339 14.10 24.35 -10.55
N SER A 340 14.20 24.59 -9.23
CA SER A 340 13.49 23.81 -8.22
C SER A 340 11.98 24.02 -8.28
N LYS A 341 11.53 25.25 -8.56
CA LYS A 341 10.11 25.57 -8.76
C LYS A 341 9.57 24.87 -10.01
N LEU A 342 10.31 24.93 -11.11
CA LEU A 342 9.92 24.29 -12.37
C LEU A 342 9.88 22.76 -12.25
N LYS A 343 10.80 22.15 -11.50
CA LYS A 343 10.78 20.71 -11.18
C LYS A 343 9.54 20.33 -10.37
N LYS A 344 9.19 21.11 -9.33
CA LYS A 344 7.97 20.91 -8.52
C LYS A 344 6.72 20.96 -9.41
N GLU A 345 6.56 22.02 -10.22
CA GLU A 345 5.42 22.18 -11.13
C GLU A 345 5.31 21.05 -12.16
N TRP A 346 6.43 20.54 -12.67
CA TRP A 346 6.44 19.42 -13.59
C TRP A 346 5.99 18.11 -12.92
N GLN A 347 6.48 17.83 -11.71
CA GLN A 347 6.07 16.65 -10.93
C GLN A 347 4.59 16.72 -10.55
N GLU A 348 4.12 17.90 -10.16
CA GLU A 348 2.71 18.22 -9.90
C GLU A 348 1.81 17.91 -11.11
N LYS A 349 2.17 18.40 -12.30
CA LYS A 349 1.42 18.11 -13.54
C LYS A 349 1.43 16.63 -13.90
N ARG A 350 2.53 15.93 -13.60
CA ARG A 350 2.62 14.48 -13.83
C ARG A 350 1.69 13.71 -12.91
N GLU A 351 1.58 14.13 -11.66
CA GLU A 351 0.68 13.50 -10.68
C GLU A 351 -0.79 13.79 -11.02
N ASP A 352 -1.14 15.03 -11.37
CA ASP A 352 -2.51 15.38 -11.79
C ASP A 352 -2.96 14.51 -12.98
N ARG A 353 -2.08 14.29 -13.98
CA ARG A 353 -2.36 13.39 -15.11
C ARG A 353 -2.55 11.93 -14.71
N LYS A 354 -1.84 11.45 -13.69
CA LYS A 354 -1.98 10.08 -13.18
C LYS A 354 -3.34 9.93 -12.48
N ILE A 355 -3.72 10.92 -11.67
CA ILE A 355 -5.02 10.97 -11.01
C ILE A 355 -6.14 10.98 -12.05
N GLU A 356 -6.07 11.84 -13.07
CA GLU A 356 -7.05 11.89 -14.17
C GLU A 356 -7.19 10.54 -14.90
N ARG A 357 -6.09 9.81 -15.09
CA ARG A 357 -6.10 8.49 -15.74
C ARG A 357 -6.48 7.34 -14.81
N GLY A 358 -6.45 7.55 -13.50
CA GLY A 358 -6.63 6.49 -12.50
C GLY A 358 -5.50 5.44 -12.47
N VAL A 359 -4.37 5.70 -13.13
CA VAL A 359 -3.23 4.75 -13.24
C VAL A 359 -2.00 5.34 -12.58
N ASP A 360 -1.34 4.56 -11.72
CA ASP A 360 -0.10 4.93 -11.00
C ASP A 360 -0.15 6.25 -10.21
N TRP A 361 -1.34 6.70 -9.84
CA TRP A 361 -1.56 7.85 -8.97
C TRP A 361 -1.31 7.50 -7.50
N GLY A 362 -1.03 8.52 -6.70
CA GLY A 362 -0.75 8.41 -5.27
C GLY A 362 0.69 8.06 -4.94
N THR A 363 1.60 8.04 -5.92
CA THR A 363 3.01 7.70 -5.70
C THR A 363 3.78 8.73 -4.87
N ASP A 364 3.24 9.93 -4.70
CA ASP A 364 3.78 11.01 -3.85
C ASP A 364 3.11 11.05 -2.47
N ALA A 365 2.27 10.07 -2.14
CA ALA A 365 1.46 10.00 -0.93
C ALA A 365 0.52 11.21 -0.67
N GLY A 366 0.28 12.09 -1.67
CA GLY A 366 -0.48 13.34 -1.50
C GLY A 366 0.36 14.55 -1.10
N LYS A 367 1.69 14.44 -1.15
CA LYS A 367 2.64 15.51 -0.83
C LYS A 367 2.39 16.77 -1.65
N PHE A 368 2.14 16.64 -2.95
CA PHE A 368 1.91 17.79 -3.82
C PHE A 368 0.54 18.43 -3.60
N GLU A 369 -0.50 17.64 -3.32
CA GLU A 369 -1.81 18.15 -2.93
C GLU A 369 -1.71 18.98 -1.65
N GLU A 370 -1.07 18.44 -0.60
CA GLU A 370 -0.87 19.16 0.66
C GLU A 370 -0.01 20.41 0.45
N GLY A 371 1.02 20.34 -0.39
CA GLY A 371 1.83 21.51 -0.74
C GLY A 371 1.02 22.67 -1.30
N ARG A 372 0.04 22.39 -2.16
CA ARG A 372 -0.84 23.42 -2.73
C ARG A 372 -1.76 24.03 -1.67
N VAL A 373 -2.26 23.22 -0.74
CA VAL A 373 -3.04 23.72 0.40
C VAL A 373 -2.20 24.68 1.25
N VAL A 374 -0.98 24.27 1.59
CA VAL A 374 -0.05 25.10 2.37
C VAL A 374 0.28 26.41 1.63
N ASP A 375 0.58 26.35 0.33
CA ASP A 375 0.89 27.53 -0.49
C ASP A 375 -0.31 28.49 -0.59
N MET A 376 -1.53 27.96 -0.73
CA MET A 376 -2.77 28.76 -0.74
C MET A 376 -2.98 29.49 0.59
N LEU A 377 -2.81 28.79 1.71
CA LEU A 377 -2.96 29.37 3.05
C LEU A 377 -1.87 30.41 3.37
N LEU A 378 -0.62 30.14 3.00
CA LEU A 378 0.48 31.10 3.15
C LEU A 378 0.15 32.40 2.42
N LYS A 379 -0.20 32.31 1.13
CA LYS A 379 -0.55 33.49 0.33
C LYS A 379 -1.70 34.29 0.94
N LYS A 380 -2.71 33.61 1.49
CA LYS A 380 -3.86 34.25 2.15
C LYS A 380 -3.43 34.96 3.43
N TRP A 381 -2.75 34.27 4.33
CA TRP A 381 -2.44 34.78 5.67
C TRP A 381 -1.28 35.76 5.69
N GLU A 382 -0.29 35.64 4.81
CA GLU A 382 0.75 36.66 4.64
C GLU A 382 0.10 37.98 4.19
N LYS A 383 -0.76 37.95 3.16
CA LYS A 383 -1.50 39.14 2.72
C LYS A 383 -2.33 39.75 3.85
N MET A 384 -3.04 38.93 4.63
CA MET A 384 -3.86 39.40 5.75
C MET A 384 -3.02 40.00 6.88
N ASN A 385 -1.88 39.40 7.20
CA ASN A 385 -0.98 39.88 8.22
C ASN A 385 -0.29 41.18 7.78
N ASP A 386 0.16 41.28 6.54
CA ASP A 386 0.83 42.48 6.01
C ASP A 386 -0.12 43.69 5.89
N THR A 387 -1.42 43.44 5.73
CA THR A 387 -2.43 44.49 5.54
C THR A 387 -3.14 44.91 6.82
N VAL A 388 -3.42 43.98 7.73
CA VAL A 388 -4.26 44.22 8.91
C VAL A 388 -3.61 43.74 10.21
N GLY A 389 -2.99 42.56 10.21
CA GLY A 389 -2.53 41.91 11.45
C GLY A 389 -1.25 42.51 12.05
N VAL A 390 -0.29 42.85 11.20
CA VAL A 390 1.07 43.36 11.50
C VAL A 390 1.74 42.58 12.64
N GLN A 391 1.51 41.27 12.72
CA GLN A 391 2.14 40.41 13.72
C GLN A 391 3.53 39.99 13.27
N LEU A 392 4.48 39.94 14.19
CA LEU A 392 5.79 39.36 13.93
C LEU A 392 5.65 37.87 13.62
N VAL A 393 6.30 37.41 12.55
CA VAL A 393 6.34 35.99 12.18
C VAL A 393 7.59 35.37 12.83
N PRO A 394 7.44 34.47 13.83
CA PRO A 394 8.58 33.83 14.46
C PRO A 394 9.27 32.81 13.53
N PRO A 395 10.50 32.37 13.85
CA PRO A 395 11.12 31.23 13.17
C PRO A 395 10.29 29.96 13.37
N SER A 396 10.31 29.05 12.39
CA SER A 396 9.50 27.84 12.43
C SER A 396 10.15 26.69 13.21
N GLU A 397 11.48 26.70 13.37
CA GLU A 397 12.25 25.64 14.03
C GLU A 397 11.81 25.37 15.48
N PRO A 398 11.62 26.39 16.35
CA PRO A 398 11.17 26.15 17.72
C PRO A 398 9.75 25.59 17.78
N LEU A 399 8.89 25.96 16.83
CA LEU A 399 7.53 25.43 16.71
C LEU A 399 7.56 23.96 16.30
N LEU A 400 8.34 23.61 15.27
CA LEU A 400 8.49 22.22 14.83
C LEU A 400 9.03 21.32 15.96
N ALA A 401 9.90 21.85 16.82
CA ALA A 401 10.43 21.13 17.98
C ALA A 401 9.40 21.00 19.13
N SER A 402 8.37 21.84 19.19
CA SER A 402 7.32 21.82 20.22
C SER A 402 6.06 21.06 19.80
N MET A 403 6.10 20.32 18.69
CA MET A 403 4.96 19.51 18.26
C MET A 403 4.51 18.53 19.36
N PRO A 404 3.19 18.39 19.59
CA PRO A 404 2.67 17.41 20.52
C PRO A 404 2.90 15.98 20.00
N SER A 405 2.75 14.98 20.88
CA SER A 405 2.75 13.58 20.44
C SER A 405 1.50 13.22 19.64
N GLY A 406 1.65 12.22 18.78
CA GLY A 406 0.55 11.58 18.07
C GLY A 406 -0.59 11.11 18.99
N ARG A 407 -1.76 10.89 18.40
CA ARG A 407 -2.87 10.21 19.05
C ARG A 407 -3.41 9.14 18.12
N ASP A 408 -3.22 7.88 18.49
CA ASP A 408 -3.77 6.77 17.73
C ASP A 408 -5.29 6.67 17.93
N PRO A 409 -6.07 6.64 16.85
CA PRO A 409 -7.53 6.53 16.94
C PRO A 409 -8.03 5.07 16.83
N HIS A 410 -7.18 4.17 16.35
CA HIS A 410 -7.55 2.80 16.00
C HIS A 410 -7.10 1.83 17.08
N ASN A 411 -7.96 0.86 17.37
CA ASN A 411 -7.58 -0.33 18.12
C ASN A 411 -7.38 -1.46 17.10
N PRO A 412 -6.15 -1.97 16.90
CA PRO A 412 -5.89 -3.04 15.94
C PRO A 412 -6.76 -4.25 16.25
N LYS A 413 -7.50 -4.74 15.25
CA LYS A 413 -8.26 -5.98 15.39
C LYS A 413 -7.37 -7.16 15.02
N MET A 414 -7.51 -8.25 15.78
CA MET A 414 -6.86 -9.51 15.42
C MET A 414 -7.49 -10.06 14.15
N PHE A 415 -6.65 -10.58 13.26
CA PHE A 415 -7.11 -11.33 12.10
C PHE A 415 -7.87 -12.58 12.57
N VAL A 416 -9.07 -12.78 12.04
CA VAL A 416 -9.87 -13.98 12.30
C VAL A 416 -9.47 -15.02 11.28
N ILE A 417 -8.85 -16.10 11.74
CA ILE A 417 -8.41 -17.21 10.88
C ILE A 417 -9.65 -17.87 10.24
N PRO A 418 -9.78 -17.85 8.91
CA PRO A 418 -10.84 -18.58 8.23
C PRO A 418 -10.61 -20.08 8.36
N ALA A 419 -11.67 -20.82 8.68
CA ALA A 419 -11.65 -22.28 8.75
C ALA A 419 -12.60 -22.86 7.70
N LEU A 420 -12.29 -24.07 7.23
CA LEU A 420 -13.24 -24.84 6.43
C LEU A 420 -14.47 -25.20 7.29
N GLY A 421 -15.64 -25.23 6.66
CA GLY A 421 -16.83 -25.73 7.31
C GLY A 421 -16.73 -27.22 7.59
N GLU A 422 -17.40 -27.68 8.65
CA GLU A 422 -17.46 -29.11 9.04
C GLU A 422 -17.92 -29.98 7.86
N ASP A 423 -18.97 -29.56 7.15
CA ASP A 423 -19.48 -30.26 5.95
C ASP A 423 -18.41 -30.41 4.84
N SER A 424 -17.53 -29.42 4.68
CA SER A 424 -16.45 -29.47 3.69
C SER A 424 -15.38 -30.49 4.12
N LEU A 425 -15.03 -30.52 5.40
CA LEU A 425 -14.08 -31.49 5.96
C LEU A 425 -14.62 -32.92 5.82
N VAL A 426 -15.88 -33.15 6.22
CA VAL A 426 -16.55 -34.45 6.12
C VAL A 426 -16.52 -35.00 4.69
N ARG A 427 -16.78 -34.16 3.68
CA ARG A 427 -16.71 -34.59 2.26
C ARG A 427 -15.31 -35.01 1.83
N MET A 428 -14.27 -34.40 2.40
CA MET A 428 -12.88 -34.69 2.03
C MET A 428 -12.33 -35.99 2.64
N ARG A 429 -13.10 -36.67 3.51
CA ARG A 429 -12.79 -38.03 3.99
C ARG A 429 -12.93 -39.08 2.89
N ALA A 430 -13.74 -38.81 1.87
CA ALA A 430 -13.84 -39.69 0.72
C ALA A 430 -12.51 -39.66 -0.07
N PRO A 431 -11.96 -40.83 -0.47
CA PRO A 431 -10.82 -40.88 -1.39
C PRO A 431 -11.16 -40.25 -2.74
N LEU A 432 -10.15 -39.69 -3.39
CA LEU A 432 -10.28 -39.15 -4.74
C LEU A 432 -10.45 -40.29 -5.75
N ASP A 433 -11.36 -40.13 -6.71
CA ASP A 433 -11.32 -40.93 -7.91
C ASP A 433 -10.06 -40.53 -8.71
N PRO A 434 -9.19 -41.47 -9.12
CA PRO A 434 -8.00 -41.17 -9.92
C PRO A 434 -8.28 -40.39 -11.21
N SER A 435 -9.50 -40.47 -11.74
CA SER A 435 -9.94 -39.72 -12.91
C SER A 435 -10.31 -38.25 -12.63
N GLU A 436 -10.55 -37.90 -11.37
CA GLU A 436 -10.94 -36.54 -10.92
C GLU A 436 -9.78 -35.76 -10.28
N ALA A 437 -8.59 -36.36 -10.17
CA ALA A 437 -7.41 -35.71 -9.60
C ALA A 437 -6.89 -34.60 -10.53
N PHE A 438 -6.95 -33.35 -10.07
CA PHE A 438 -6.42 -32.21 -10.81
C PHE A 438 -4.91 -32.13 -10.60
N LYS A 439 -4.13 -32.37 -11.65
CA LYS A 439 -2.66 -32.45 -11.55
C LYS A 439 -1.95 -31.10 -11.50
N GLY A 440 -2.65 -29.98 -11.72
CA GLY A 440 -2.01 -28.66 -11.77
C GLY A 440 -0.99 -28.46 -12.89
N GLU A 441 -0.77 -29.46 -13.75
CA GLU A 441 0.14 -29.46 -14.90
C GLU A 441 -0.50 -28.68 -16.06
N GLU A 442 -0.55 -27.37 -15.92
CA GLU A 442 -0.59 -26.49 -17.08
C GLU A 442 0.80 -25.86 -17.22
N ASP A 443 1.43 -26.07 -18.38
CA ASP A 443 2.68 -25.40 -18.72
C ASP A 443 2.50 -23.89 -18.50
N ASP A 444 3.40 -23.32 -17.69
CA ASP A 444 3.58 -21.87 -17.68
C ASP A 444 3.99 -21.49 -19.10
N SER A 445 3.04 -20.98 -19.89
CA SER A 445 3.27 -20.50 -21.25
C SER A 445 4.63 -19.78 -21.31
N ALA A 446 5.57 -20.42 -22.01
CA ALA A 446 6.96 -20.02 -22.16
C ALA A 446 7.15 -18.69 -22.92
N ASP A 447 6.05 -18.01 -23.27
CA ASP A 447 6.05 -16.73 -23.98
C ASP A 447 6.54 -15.54 -23.12
N GLU A 448 6.79 -15.72 -21.82
CA GLU A 448 7.24 -14.62 -20.94
C GLU A 448 8.75 -14.53 -20.74
N ASP A 449 9.54 -15.56 -21.08
CA ASP A 449 11.02 -15.52 -20.99
C ASP A 449 11.72 -15.23 -22.34
N ASP A 450 11.04 -15.32 -23.48
CA ASP A 450 11.63 -15.20 -24.81
C ASP A 450 11.46 -13.81 -25.47
N ARG A 451 11.17 -12.77 -24.66
CA ARG A 451 11.19 -11.39 -25.16
C ARG A 451 12.63 -10.94 -25.37
N THR A 452 13.04 -10.92 -26.64
CA THR A 452 14.29 -10.31 -27.09
C THR A 452 14.49 -8.94 -26.42
N PRO A 453 15.68 -8.64 -25.89
CA PRO A 453 15.97 -7.31 -25.36
C PRO A 453 15.66 -6.27 -26.44
N ALA A 454 14.91 -5.24 -26.09
CA ALA A 454 14.67 -4.12 -26.99
C ALA A 454 16.04 -3.51 -27.37
N GLY A 455 16.47 -3.73 -28.62
CA GLY A 455 17.80 -3.35 -29.12
C GLY A 455 18.64 -4.48 -29.73
N ALA A 456 18.20 -5.74 -29.65
CA ALA A 456 18.88 -6.84 -30.33
C ALA A 456 18.55 -6.85 -31.83
N PHE A 457 19.52 -6.49 -32.68
CA PHE A 457 19.43 -6.67 -34.13
C PHE A 457 19.31 -8.17 -34.47
N PRO A 458 18.45 -8.57 -35.43
CA PRO A 458 18.35 -9.97 -35.85
C PRO A 458 19.69 -10.45 -36.42
N GLY A 459 20.35 -11.40 -35.75
CA GLY A 459 21.57 -12.06 -36.26
C GLY A 459 22.69 -12.32 -35.24
N THR A 460 22.65 -11.75 -34.04
CA THR A 460 23.80 -11.79 -33.10
C THR A 460 23.77 -12.95 -32.09
N LYS A 461 22.89 -13.96 -32.27
CA LYS A 461 22.78 -15.11 -31.36
C LYS A 461 24.03 -16.02 -31.35
N ALA A 462 24.94 -15.92 -32.32
CA ALA A 462 26.08 -16.82 -32.47
C ALA A 462 27.41 -16.30 -31.88
N ASP A 463 27.52 -15.01 -31.56
CA ASP A 463 28.83 -14.39 -31.24
C ASP A 463 29.15 -14.28 -29.73
N TYR A 464 28.26 -14.77 -28.86
CA TYR A 464 28.49 -14.84 -27.41
C TYR A 464 28.46 -16.29 -26.92
N ALA A 465 29.22 -17.17 -27.55
CA ALA A 465 29.67 -18.39 -26.89
C ALA A 465 30.99 -18.08 -26.16
N PRO A 466 31.09 -18.26 -24.83
CA PRO A 466 32.35 -18.09 -24.15
C PRO A 466 33.28 -19.24 -24.55
N SER A 467 34.31 -18.93 -25.34
CA SER A 467 35.41 -19.85 -25.59
C SER A 467 36.14 -20.10 -24.27
N SER A 468 35.88 -21.26 -23.65
CA SER A 468 36.72 -21.78 -22.58
C SER A 468 37.98 -22.41 -23.19
N SER A 469 39.11 -21.70 -23.08
CA SER A 469 40.48 -22.24 -23.19
C SER A 469 41.47 -21.13 -22.80
N TYR A 470 42.56 -21.30 -22.07
CA TYR A 470 43.15 -22.30 -21.16
C TYR A 470 44.44 -21.61 -20.64
N TYR A 471 44.94 -21.99 -19.46
CA TYR A 471 46.21 -21.59 -18.81
C TYR A 471 46.33 -20.17 -18.23
#